data_AF-A0A6L3Y4M5-F1
#
_entry.id   AF-A0A6L3Y4M5-F1
#
_cell.length_a   1.000
_cell.length_b   1.000
_cell.length_c   1.000
_cell.angle_alpha   90.00
_cell.angle_beta   90.00
_cell.angle_gamma   90.00
#
_symmetry.space_group_name_H-M   'P 1'
#
loop_
_entity.id
_entity.type
_entity.pdbx_description
1 polymer ?
#
loop_
_entity_poly.entity_id
_entity_poly.type
_entity_poly.pdbx_seq_one_letter_code
_entity_poly.pdbx_strand_id
1 'polypeptide(L)'
;MSKNVPYTWEQVESDIRKAIWVAIEAIGIFTTNEAYSEMLGDENADEDTFDIKRHGIYLIVRRCYDYAYQLNGFENATVETWTEADMLLNGAMPVYTHNYESPLRKGEESPIRVVLETFFARYKMNVEGGGLNIKELSLLAGMTESVARASLSKEGFKLDGSELDAAEALRWLTKRRGFIPNKGGALDGQKKAIVEGLVFDQSMTFSEIISEISRRYSTDIFEFTQRMPDADKEWILAFFKGDKPDIRLDLLKSIAKELEAPEAMFVGRAVTHLLG
;
A
#
# COMPACT_ATOMS: atom_id res chain seq x y z
N MET A 1 6.31 -12.39 -6.72
CA MET A 1 5.19 -11.55 -6.23
C MET A 1 5.26 -11.47 -4.70
N SER A 2 4.96 -10.32 -4.11
CA SER A 2 4.82 -10.20 -2.65
C SER A 2 3.70 -11.12 -2.16
N LYS A 3 3.92 -11.87 -1.06
CA LYS A 3 2.95 -12.84 -0.52
C LYS A 3 1.63 -12.22 -0.05
N ASN A 4 1.52 -10.89 -0.04
CA ASN A 4 0.41 -10.14 0.53
C ASN A 4 -0.49 -9.45 -0.51
N VAL A 5 -0.25 -9.65 -1.80
CA VAL A 5 -1.11 -9.10 -2.86
C VAL A 5 -2.32 -10.02 -3.04
N PRO A 6 -3.57 -9.55 -2.86
CA PRO A 6 -4.75 -10.42 -2.83
C PRO A 6 -5.16 -10.94 -4.21
N TYR A 7 -4.91 -10.17 -5.27
CA TYR A 7 -5.26 -10.52 -6.65
C TYR A 7 -4.04 -10.43 -7.56
N THR A 8 -3.89 -11.41 -8.43
CA THR A 8 -2.91 -11.36 -9.53
C THR A 8 -3.30 -10.30 -10.56
N TRP A 9 -2.34 -9.80 -11.33
CA TRP A 9 -2.64 -8.82 -12.38
C TRP A 9 -3.56 -9.42 -13.44
N GLU A 10 -3.41 -10.71 -13.73
CA GLU A 10 -4.23 -11.45 -14.69
C GLU A 10 -5.71 -11.49 -14.28
N GLN A 11 -6.00 -11.62 -12.98
CA GLN A 11 -7.38 -11.51 -12.46
C GLN A 11 -7.95 -10.10 -12.65
N VAL A 12 -7.12 -9.07 -12.42
CA VAL A 12 -7.52 -7.67 -12.62
C VAL A 12 -7.72 -7.37 -14.11
N GLU A 13 -6.88 -7.89 -15.00
CA GLU A 13 -7.03 -7.79 -16.46
C GLU A 13 -8.33 -8.44 -16.95
N SER A 14 -8.70 -9.60 -16.37
CA SER A 14 -9.98 -10.24 -16.69
C SER A 14 -11.17 -9.33 -16.34
N ASP A 15 -11.11 -8.60 -15.22
CA ASP A 15 -12.14 -7.63 -14.86
C ASP A 15 -12.12 -6.39 -15.75
N ILE A 16 -10.93 -5.88 -16.10
CA ILE A 16 -10.78 -4.76 -17.04
C ILE A 16 -11.43 -5.12 -18.39
N ARG A 17 -11.17 -6.32 -18.91
CA ARG A 17 -11.77 -6.83 -20.14
C ARG A 17 -13.29 -6.78 -20.07
N LYS A 18 -13.88 -7.35 -19.01
CA LYS A 18 -15.34 -7.34 -18.80
C LYS A 18 -15.90 -5.93 -18.71
N ALA A 19 -15.25 -5.04 -17.95
CA ALA A 19 -15.69 -3.65 -17.79
C ALA A 19 -15.67 -2.89 -19.13
N ILE A 20 -14.63 -3.09 -19.95
CA ILE A 20 -14.57 -2.50 -21.30
C ILE A 20 -15.65 -3.10 -22.20
N TRP A 21 -15.84 -4.41 -22.16
CA TRP A 21 -16.84 -5.09 -23.00
C TRP A 21 -18.26 -4.59 -22.73
N VAL A 22 -18.63 -4.42 -21.46
CA VAL A 22 -19.92 -3.80 -21.07
C VAL A 22 -20.06 -2.40 -21.67
N ALA A 23 -18.98 -1.61 -21.72
CA ALA A 23 -19.01 -0.30 -22.36
C ALA A 23 -19.10 -0.39 -23.89
N ILE A 24 -18.38 -1.31 -24.53
CA ILE A 24 -18.46 -1.58 -25.97
C ILE A 24 -19.89 -1.95 -26.37
N GLU A 25 -20.52 -2.87 -25.64
CA GLU A 25 -21.92 -3.22 -25.88
C GLU A 25 -22.86 -2.04 -25.68
N ALA A 26 -22.69 -1.25 -24.62
CA ALA A 26 -23.51 -0.06 -24.40
C ALA A 26 -23.38 0.93 -25.58
N ILE A 27 -22.17 1.15 -26.09
CA ILE A 27 -21.92 1.95 -27.30
C ILE A 27 -22.63 1.32 -28.50
N GLY A 28 -22.53 0.01 -28.71
CA GLY A 28 -23.22 -0.69 -29.81
C GLY A 28 -24.75 -0.60 -29.74
N ILE A 29 -25.33 -0.54 -28.53
CA ILE A 29 -26.77 -0.40 -28.32
C ILE A 29 -27.24 1.04 -28.53
N PHE A 30 -26.49 2.02 -28.04
CA PHE A 30 -26.96 3.40 -27.92
C PHE A 30 -26.34 4.38 -28.93
N THR A 31 -25.37 3.95 -29.73
CA THR A 31 -24.61 4.85 -30.62
C THR A 31 -24.44 4.27 -32.04
N THR A 32 -23.46 4.77 -32.81
CA THR A 32 -23.23 4.38 -34.21
C THR A 32 -22.32 3.16 -34.35
N ASN A 33 -22.45 2.44 -35.47
CA ASN A 33 -21.53 1.34 -35.82
C ASN A 33 -20.07 1.81 -35.92
N GLU A 34 -19.85 3.07 -36.29
CA GLU A 34 -18.52 3.69 -36.35
C GLU A 34 -17.90 3.79 -34.94
N ALA A 35 -18.65 4.29 -33.96
CA ALA A 35 -18.18 4.38 -32.57
C ALA A 35 -17.95 3.00 -31.94
N TYR A 36 -18.81 2.03 -32.25
CA TYR A 36 -18.63 0.64 -31.85
C TYR A 36 -17.34 0.04 -32.43
N SER A 37 -17.11 0.23 -33.73
CA SER A 37 -15.90 -0.27 -34.42
C SER A 37 -14.63 0.43 -33.92
N GLU A 38 -14.69 1.72 -33.62
CA GLU A 38 -13.58 2.48 -33.04
C GLU A 38 -13.21 1.94 -31.65
N MET A 39 -14.21 1.64 -30.82
CA MET A 39 -13.97 1.03 -29.50
C MET A 39 -13.36 -0.37 -29.63
N LEU A 40 -13.85 -1.20 -30.56
CA LEU A 40 -13.25 -2.52 -30.83
C LEU A 40 -11.85 -2.44 -31.44
N GLY A 41 -11.58 -1.40 -32.23
CA GLY A 41 -10.33 -1.08 -32.94
C GLY A 41 -9.83 -2.15 -33.92
N ASP A 42 -10.58 -3.25 -34.08
CA ASP A 42 -10.49 -4.23 -35.15
C ASP A 42 -11.93 -4.74 -35.38
N GLU A 43 -12.39 -4.70 -36.63
CA GLU A 43 -13.74 -5.13 -37.01
C GLU A 43 -13.98 -6.64 -36.81
N ASN A 44 -12.90 -7.43 -36.69
CA ASN A 44 -12.98 -8.88 -36.46
C ASN A 44 -12.78 -9.25 -34.98
N ALA A 45 -12.55 -8.27 -34.10
CA ALA A 45 -12.40 -8.55 -32.68
C ALA A 45 -13.74 -8.87 -32.01
N ASP A 46 -13.69 -9.79 -31.06
CA ASP A 46 -14.77 -10.18 -30.16
C ASP A 46 -14.36 -9.93 -28.70
N GLU A 47 -15.21 -10.37 -27.76
CA GLU A 47 -15.01 -10.21 -26.30
C GLU A 47 -13.64 -10.71 -25.83
N ASP A 48 -13.14 -11.80 -26.40
CA ASP A 48 -11.91 -12.45 -25.98
C ASP A 48 -10.67 -11.87 -26.66
N THR A 49 -10.84 -11.29 -27.85
CA THR A 49 -9.72 -10.93 -28.73
C THR A 49 -9.43 -9.43 -28.83
N PHE A 50 -10.36 -8.55 -28.44
CA PHE A 50 -10.09 -7.11 -28.48
C PHE A 50 -8.93 -6.70 -27.57
N ASP A 51 -8.17 -5.68 -28.02
CA ASP A 51 -7.00 -5.17 -27.28
C ASP A 51 -7.41 -4.23 -26.14
N ILE A 52 -7.47 -4.79 -24.93
CA ILE A 52 -7.78 -4.03 -23.71
C ILE A 52 -6.80 -2.89 -23.45
N LYS A 53 -5.55 -2.95 -23.95
CA LYS A 53 -4.49 -1.99 -23.61
C LYS A 53 -4.68 -0.63 -24.26
N ARG A 54 -5.48 -0.53 -25.33
CA ARG A 54 -5.77 0.77 -25.95
C ARG A 54 -6.73 1.63 -25.13
N HIS A 55 -7.47 1.01 -24.21
CA HIS A 55 -8.47 1.70 -23.42
C HIS A 55 -7.83 2.30 -22.17
N GLY A 56 -8.11 3.58 -21.89
CA GLY A 56 -7.48 4.32 -20.78
C GLY A 56 -7.59 3.63 -19.42
N ILE A 57 -8.72 2.94 -19.17
CA ILE A 57 -8.95 2.14 -17.95
C ILE A 57 -7.81 1.16 -17.66
N TYR A 58 -7.18 0.57 -18.67
CA TYR A 58 -6.10 -0.39 -18.49
C TYR A 58 -4.90 0.26 -17.77
N LEU A 59 -4.46 1.42 -18.24
CA LEU A 59 -3.33 2.15 -17.66
C LEU A 59 -3.69 2.77 -16.30
N ILE A 60 -4.91 3.29 -16.14
CA ILE A 60 -5.40 3.84 -14.87
C ILE A 60 -5.37 2.76 -13.78
N VAL A 61 -5.99 1.61 -14.04
CA VAL A 61 -6.06 0.50 -13.09
C VAL A 61 -4.68 -0.09 -12.84
N ARG A 62 -3.79 -0.12 -13.84
CA ARG A 62 -2.41 -0.56 -13.66
C ARG A 62 -1.65 0.31 -12.67
N ARG A 63 -1.72 1.64 -12.83
CA ARG A 63 -1.10 2.60 -11.90
C ARG A 63 -1.68 2.46 -10.49
N CYS A 64 -3.01 2.31 -10.38
CA CYS A 64 -3.67 2.07 -9.10
C CYS A 64 -3.20 0.77 -8.45
N TYR A 65 -3.07 -0.32 -9.21
CA TYR A 65 -2.60 -1.63 -8.75
C TYR A 65 -1.16 -1.56 -8.22
N ASP A 66 -0.26 -0.98 -9.02
CA ASP A 66 1.14 -0.86 -8.64
C ASP A 66 1.30 0.04 -7.40
N TYR A 67 0.49 1.10 -7.25
CA TYR A 67 0.49 1.94 -6.05
C TYR A 67 -0.16 1.27 -4.83
N ALA A 68 -1.35 0.69 -4.96
CA ALA A 68 -2.06 0.03 -3.87
C ALA A 68 -1.21 -1.04 -3.17
N TYR A 69 -0.40 -1.77 -3.96
CA TYR A 69 0.43 -2.86 -3.49
C TYR A 69 1.94 -2.58 -3.53
N GLN A 70 2.33 -1.33 -3.76
CA GLN A 70 3.72 -0.85 -3.69
C GLN A 70 4.66 -1.70 -4.57
N LEU A 71 4.23 -2.01 -5.78
CA LEU A 71 4.98 -2.76 -6.79
C LEU A 71 5.92 -1.84 -7.56
N ASN A 72 6.64 -2.37 -8.55
CA ASN A 72 7.48 -1.53 -9.41
C ASN A 72 6.58 -0.62 -10.25
N GLY A 73 6.91 0.67 -10.32
CA GLY A 73 6.09 1.67 -11.01
C GLY A 73 5.03 2.32 -10.13
N PHE A 74 5.03 2.08 -8.81
CA PHE A 74 4.12 2.75 -7.87
C PHE A 74 4.24 4.27 -7.94
N GLU A 75 5.43 4.78 -8.24
CA GLU A 75 5.75 6.20 -8.40
C GLU A 75 5.02 6.87 -9.58
N ASN A 76 4.44 6.09 -10.49
CA ASN A 76 3.70 6.61 -11.65
C ASN A 76 2.26 7.03 -11.31
N ALA A 77 1.76 6.73 -10.11
CA ALA A 77 0.46 7.20 -9.68
C ALA A 77 0.53 8.68 -9.30
N THR A 78 -0.30 9.50 -9.93
CA THR A 78 -0.35 10.95 -9.74
C THR A 78 -1.72 11.40 -9.20
N VAL A 79 -1.87 12.69 -8.92
CA VAL A 79 -3.18 13.29 -8.60
C VAL A 79 -4.20 13.04 -9.73
N GLU A 80 -3.76 13.04 -10.99
CA GLU A 80 -4.62 12.72 -12.13
C GLU A 80 -5.11 11.26 -12.07
N THR A 81 -4.23 10.32 -11.69
CA THR A 81 -4.62 8.92 -11.46
C THR A 81 -5.70 8.81 -10.39
N TRP A 82 -5.65 9.64 -9.34
CA TRP A 82 -6.69 9.69 -8.32
C TRP A 82 -8.04 10.12 -8.90
N THR A 83 -8.06 11.20 -9.69
CA THR A 83 -9.29 11.69 -10.34
C THR A 83 -9.86 10.67 -11.32
N GLU A 84 -9.02 10.06 -12.14
CA GLU A 84 -9.44 9.03 -13.10
C GLU A 84 -9.98 7.77 -12.41
N ALA A 85 -9.34 7.34 -11.31
CA ALA A 85 -9.81 6.21 -10.51
C ALA A 85 -11.16 6.51 -9.83
N ASP A 86 -11.38 7.75 -9.40
CA ASP A 86 -12.64 8.20 -8.77
C ASP A 86 -13.78 8.10 -9.78
N MET A 87 -13.53 8.60 -10.99
CA MET A 87 -14.44 8.48 -12.12
C MET A 87 -14.84 7.03 -12.39
N LEU A 88 -13.87 6.09 -12.39
CA LEU A 88 -14.16 4.66 -12.59
C LEU A 88 -15.06 4.07 -11.48
N LEU A 89 -14.83 4.43 -10.21
CA LEU A 89 -15.64 3.92 -9.09
C LEU A 89 -17.04 4.57 -9.00
N ASN A 90 -17.18 5.81 -9.47
CA ASN A 90 -18.36 6.64 -9.28
C ASN A 90 -19.19 6.90 -10.55
N GLY A 91 -18.95 6.14 -11.63
CA GLY A 91 -19.92 5.99 -12.71
C GLY A 91 -19.50 6.53 -14.08
N ALA A 92 -18.21 6.69 -14.34
CA ALA A 92 -17.72 7.03 -15.68
C ALA A 92 -17.90 5.90 -16.71
N MET A 93 -18.14 4.67 -16.25
CA MET A 93 -18.35 3.50 -17.11
C MET A 93 -19.76 2.92 -16.90
N PRO A 94 -20.41 2.42 -17.97
CA PRO A 94 -21.63 1.64 -17.84
C PRO A 94 -21.44 0.44 -16.91
N VAL A 95 -22.39 0.24 -15.99
CA VAL A 95 -22.33 -0.86 -15.02
C VAL A 95 -23.22 -2.05 -15.37
N TYR A 96 -24.02 -1.91 -16.43
CA TYR A 96 -24.99 -2.91 -16.85
C TYR A 96 -25.38 -2.69 -18.31
N THR A 97 -25.43 -3.77 -19.08
CA THR A 97 -26.16 -3.90 -20.33
C THR A 97 -27.18 -5.04 -20.20
N HIS A 98 -28.03 -5.25 -21.20
CA HIS A 98 -28.99 -6.37 -21.16
C HIS A 98 -28.31 -7.75 -20.97
N ASN A 99 -27.05 -7.87 -21.40
CA ASN A 99 -26.33 -9.14 -21.44
C ASN A 99 -25.28 -9.28 -20.32
N TYR A 100 -24.74 -8.17 -19.81
CA TYR A 100 -23.60 -8.21 -18.88
C TYR A 100 -23.72 -7.22 -17.72
N GLU A 101 -23.21 -7.64 -16.57
CA GLU A 101 -22.96 -6.76 -15.42
C GLU A 101 -21.47 -6.40 -15.36
N SER A 102 -21.16 -5.12 -15.13
CA SER A 102 -19.77 -4.67 -15.00
C SER A 102 -19.22 -5.03 -13.63
N PRO A 103 -17.94 -5.47 -13.53
CA PRO A 103 -17.28 -5.66 -12.25
C PRO A 103 -17.10 -4.33 -11.49
N LEU A 104 -17.31 -3.17 -12.13
CA LEU A 104 -17.29 -1.86 -11.49
C LEU A 104 -18.61 -1.51 -10.77
N ARG A 105 -19.64 -2.35 -10.81
CA ARG A 105 -20.91 -2.12 -10.11
C ARG A 105 -20.69 -1.89 -8.61
N LYS A 106 -21.35 -0.86 -8.05
CA LYS A 106 -21.27 -0.57 -6.61
C LYS A 106 -21.78 -1.74 -5.78
N GLY A 107 -20.98 -2.17 -4.81
CA GLY A 107 -21.28 -3.29 -3.93
C GLY A 107 -20.75 -4.65 -4.39
N GLU A 108 -20.18 -4.72 -5.59
CA GLU A 108 -19.52 -5.94 -6.08
C GLU A 108 -18.12 -6.09 -5.46
N GLU A 109 -17.78 -7.28 -5.00
CA GLU A 109 -16.44 -7.62 -4.48
C GLU A 109 -15.53 -8.14 -5.60
N SER A 110 -15.35 -7.34 -6.65
CA SER A 110 -14.50 -7.70 -7.80
C SER A 110 -13.02 -7.32 -7.57
N PRO A 111 -12.05 -8.09 -8.12
CA PRO A 111 -10.64 -7.72 -8.12
C PRO A 111 -10.37 -6.26 -8.49
N ILE A 112 -10.96 -5.74 -9.59
CA ILE A 112 -10.76 -4.35 -10.01
C ILE A 112 -11.25 -3.35 -8.97
N ARG A 113 -12.41 -3.58 -8.33
CA ARG A 113 -12.93 -2.68 -7.31
C ARG A 113 -12.09 -2.69 -6.05
N VAL A 114 -11.67 -3.87 -5.59
CA VAL A 114 -10.80 -3.98 -4.41
C VAL A 114 -9.48 -3.25 -4.65
N VAL A 115 -8.91 -3.35 -5.85
CA VAL A 115 -7.69 -2.61 -6.23
C VAL A 115 -7.90 -1.11 -6.12
N LEU A 116 -8.95 -0.59 -6.76
CA LEU A 116 -9.26 0.85 -6.76
C LEU A 116 -9.54 1.35 -5.33
N GLU A 117 -10.35 0.65 -4.54
CA GLU A 117 -10.65 1.02 -3.16
C GLU A 117 -9.40 0.95 -2.25
N THR A 118 -8.51 -0.03 -2.47
CA THR A 118 -7.22 -0.12 -1.76
C THR A 118 -6.29 1.03 -2.15
N PHE A 119 -6.28 1.43 -3.42
CA PHE A 119 -5.56 2.60 -3.91
C PHE A 119 -6.03 3.87 -3.17
N PHE A 120 -7.34 4.11 -3.10
CA PHE A 120 -7.90 5.26 -2.38
C PHE A 120 -7.54 5.26 -0.90
N ALA A 121 -7.71 4.13 -0.21
CA ALA A 121 -7.35 3.99 1.20
C ALA A 121 -5.87 4.35 1.42
N ARG A 122 -4.97 3.86 0.56
CA ARG A 122 -3.54 4.15 0.68
C ARG A 122 -3.21 5.60 0.34
N TYR A 123 -3.80 6.15 -0.73
CA TYR A 123 -3.56 7.51 -1.16
C TYR A 123 -4.02 8.53 -0.12
N LYS A 124 -5.22 8.33 0.44
CA LYS A 124 -5.77 9.13 1.55
C LYS A 124 -4.81 9.17 2.74
N MET A 125 -4.32 8.02 3.18
CA MET A 125 -3.38 7.94 4.31
C MET A 125 -2.01 8.59 4.01
N ASN A 126 -1.48 8.37 2.80
CA ASN A 126 -0.09 8.74 2.49
C ASN A 126 0.09 10.14 1.92
N VAL A 127 -0.86 10.61 1.13
CA VAL A 127 -0.75 11.85 0.36
C VAL A 127 -1.63 12.93 0.98
N GLU A 128 -2.85 12.58 1.36
CA GLU A 128 -3.79 13.55 1.96
C GLU A 128 -3.61 13.67 3.48
N GLY A 129 -2.96 12.68 4.12
CA GLY A 129 -2.86 12.61 5.58
C GLY A 129 -4.19 12.36 6.28
N GLY A 130 -5.19 11.83 5.55
CA GLY A 130 -6.52 11.56 6.05
C GLY A 130 -6.61 10.29 6.90
N GLY A 131 -7.56 10.28 7.84
CA GLY A 131 -7.84 9.11 8.65
C GLY A 131 -8.45 7.96 7.85
N LEU A 132 -8.45 6.74 8.40
CA LEU A 132 -8.97 5.54 7.74
C LEU A 132 -10.16 4.95 8.51
N ASN A 133 -11.24 4.63 7.78
CA ASN A 133 -12.38 3.89 8.35
C ASN A 133 -12.10 2.37 8.41
N ILE A 134 -13.02 1.61 9.03
CA ILE A 134 -12.87 0.16 9.20
C ILE A 134 -12.71 -0.58 7.87
N LYS A 135 -13.43 -0.17 6.82
CA LYS A 135 -13.34 -0.80 5.50
C LYS A 135 -11.95 -0.58 4.90
N GLU A 136 -11.47 0.66 4.90
CA GLU A 136 -10.14 1.04 4.40
C GLU A 136 -9.02 0.34 5.18
N LEU A 137 -9.12 0.28 6.50
CA LEU A 137 -8.18 -0.46 7.37
C LEU A 137 -8.17 -1.96 7.05
N SER A 138 -9.34 -2.55 6.80
CA SER A 138 -9.46 -3.97 6.47
C SER A 138 -8.82 -4.30 5.12
N LEU A 139 -9.01 -3.44 4.12
CA LEU A 139 -8.40 -3.54 2.79
C LEU A 139 -6.88 -3.50 2.89
N LEU A 140 -6.33 -2.48 3.54
CA LEU A 140 -4.87 -2.33 3.67
C LEU A 140 -4.24 -3.42 4.53
N ALA A 141 -4.95 -3.95 5.52
CA ALA A 141 -4.45 -5.01 6.38
C ALA A 141 -4.63 -6.43 5.81
N GLY A 142 -5.35 -6.59 4.70
CA GLY A 142 -5.66 -7.88 4.09
C GLY A 142 -6.49 -8.79 5.00
N MET A 143 -7.53 -8.24 5.66
CA MET A 143 -8.42 -8.97 6.55
C MET A 143 -9.87 -8.50 6.40
N THR A 144 -10.83 -9.19 7.03
CA THR A 144 -12.24 -8.77 7.01
C THR A 144 -12.51 -7.61 7.97
N GLU A 145 -13.53 -6.79 7.69
CA GLU A 145 -13.94 -5.68 8.56
C GLU A 145 -14.23 -6.11 10.01
N SER A 146 -14.82 -7.30 10.19
CA SER A 146 -15.10 -7.87 11.51
C SER A 146 -13.80 -8.10 12.31
N VAL A 147 -12.79 -8.68 11.66
CA VAL A 147 -11.48 -8.94 12.27
C VAL A 147 -10.74 -7.63 12.56
N ALA A 148 -10.80 -6.67 11.63
CA ALA A 148 -10.20 -5.35 11.82
C ALA A 148 -10.80 -4.63 13.04
N ARG A 149 -12.14 -4.61 13.16
CA ARG A 149 -12.86 -4.00 14.29
C ARG A 149 -12.49 -4.65 15.63
N ALA A 150 -12.44 -5.98 15.67
CA ALA A 150 -12.07 -6.72 16.87
C ALA A 150 -10.61 -6.46 17.29
N SER A 151 -9.68 -6.42 16.34
CA SER A 151 -8.25 -6.11 16.60
C SER A 151 -8.06 -4.70 17.12
N LEU A 152 -8.68 -3.69 16.50
CA LEU A 152 -8.61 -2.29 16.96
C LEU A 152 -9.09 -2.14 18.40
N SER A 153 -10.26 -2.73 18.72
CA SER A 153 -10.84 -2.68 20.06
C SER A 153 -9.94 -3.37 21.09
N LYS A 154 -9.40 -4.56 20.77
CA LYS A 154 -8.49 -5.31 21.65
C LYS A 154 -7.20 -4.52 21.94
N GLU A 155 -6.73 -3.75 20.97
CA GLU A 155 -5.47 -3.00 21.06
C GLU A 155 -5.67 -1.55 21.56
N GLY A 156 -6.90 -1.16 21.89
CA GLY A 156 -7.22 0.13 22.51
C GLY A 156 -7.21 1.32 21.55
N PHE A 157 -7.23 1.09 20.24
CA PHE A 157 -7.40 2.16 19.25
C PHE A 157 -8.85 2.64 19.25
N LYS A 158 -9.05 3.96 19.22
CA LYS A 158 -10.39 4.58 19.20
C LYS A 158 -10.54 5.34 17.89
N LEU A 159 -11.67 5.12 17.22
CA LEU A 159 -12.04 5.95 16.07
C LEU A 159 -12.47 7.33 16.57
N ASP A 160 -12.03 8.38 15.88
CA ASP A 160 -12.62 9.70 15.95
C ASP A 160 -13.76 9.77 14.93
N GLY A 161 -15.00 9.78 15.43
CA GLY A 161 -16.17 9.54 14.60
C GLY A 161 -16.14 8.16 13.95
N SER A 162 -15.93 8.11 12.63
CA SER A 162 -15.89 6.88 11.83
C SER A 162 -14.49 6.47 11.37
N GLU A 163 -13.45 7.24 11.72
CA GLU A 163 -12.10 7.07 11.18
C GLU A 163 -11.04 7.01 12.28
N LEU A 164 -9.95 6.30 12.01
CA LEU A 164 -8.74 6.33 12.81
C LEU A 164 -7.77 7.33 12.18
N ASP A 165 -7.19 8.24 12.96
CA ASP A 165 -6.15 9.16 12.48
C ASP A 165 -5.07 8.43 11.65
N ALA A 166 -4.50 9.11 10.65
CA ALA A 166 -3.52 8.53 9.74
C ALA A 166 -2.29 7.93 10.47
N ALA A 167 -1.78 8.61 11.51
CA ALA A 167 -0.62 8.12 12.26
C ALA A 167 -0.97 6.89 13.11
N GLU A 168 -2.13 6.90 13.78
CA GLU A 168 -2.64 5.76 14.52
C GLU A 168 -2.99 4.57 13.61
N ALA A 169 -3.57 4.84 12.44
CA ALA A 169 -3.86 3.85 11.41
C ALA A 169 -2.59 3.18 10.94
N LEU A 170 -1.54 3.95 10.62
CA LEU A 170 -0.26 3.38 10.22
C LEU A 170 0.40 2.58 11.35
N ARG A 171 0.35 3.08 12.60
CA ARG A 171 0.84 2.35 13.79
C ARG A 171 0.12 1.02 13.99
N TRP A 172 -1.17 0.96 13.67
CA TRP A 172 -1.95 -0.28 13.72
C TRP A 172 -1.64 -1.21 12.53
N LEU A 173 -1.58 -0.66 11.31
CA LEU A 173 -1.33 -1.39 10.07
C LEU A 173 0.05 -2.04 10.02
N THR A 174 1.09 -1.36 10.50
CA THR A 174 2.47 -1.86 10.51
C THR A 174 2.65 -3.15 11.31
N LYS A 175 1.73 -3.44 12.24
CA LYS A 175 1.68 -4.69 13.02
C LYS A 175 0.90 -5.81 12.33
N ARG A 176 0.45 -5.62 11.08
CA ARG A 176 -0.34 -6.58 10.33
C ARG A 176 0.49 -7.26 9.27
N ARG A 177 0.46 -8.59 9.30
CA ARG A 177 1.14 -9.42 8.30
C ARG A 177 0.69 -9.10 6.87
N GLY A 178 -0.59 -8.77 6.66
CA GLY A 178 -1.13 -8.45 5.33
C GLY A 178 -0.82 -7.03 4.86
N PHE A 179 -0.41 -6.13 5.76
CA PHE A 179 -0.07 -4.77 5.36
C PHE A 179 1.19 -4.73 4.52
N ILE A 180 1.10 -4.11 3.35
CA ILE A 180 2.24 -3.85 2.49
C ILE A 180 2.81 -2.47 2.85
N PRO A 181 4.07 -2.39 3.30
CA PRO A 181 4.74 -1.13 3.63
C PRO A 181 4.83 -0.16 2.45
N ASN A 182 4.68 1.12 2.74
CA ASN A 182 4.92 2.20 1.78
C ASN A 182 6.38 2.24 1.34
N LYS A 183 6.62 2.70 0.11
CA LYS A 183 7.93 2.92 -0.51
C LYS A 183 8.11 4.39 -0.89
N GLY A 184 9.37 4.80 -1.06
CA GLY A 184 9.73 6.12 -1.59
C GLY A 184 9.30 7.27 -0.68
N GLY A 185 9.02 8.44 -1.28
CA GLY A 185 8.64 9.67 -0.56
C GLY A 185 7.35 9.59 0.26
N ALA A 186 6.55 8.52 0.13
CA ALA A 186 5.44 8.23 1.04
C ALA A 186 5.90 7.83 2.46
N LEU A 187 7.20 7.62 2.68
CA LEU A 187 7.80 7.41 4.00
C LEU A 187 8.09 8.72 4.75
N ASP A 188 8.15 9.86 4.05
CA ASP A 188 8.46 11.15 4.66
C ASP A 188 7.32 11.56 5.59
N GLY A 189 7.64 11.74 6.88
CA GLY A 189 6.66 12.01 7.94
C GLY A 189 6.02 10.76 8.58
N GLN A 190 6.24 9.57 8.04
CA GLN A 190 5.73 8.29 8.58
C GLN A 190 6.77 7.50 9.38
N LYS A 191 8.03 7.95 9.35
CA LYS A 191 9.20 7.30 9.97
C LYS A 191 8.95 6.86 11.40
N LYS A 192 8.53 7.80 12.25
CA LYS A 192 8.20 7.55 13.66
C LYS A 192 7.19 6.43 13.84
N ALA A 193 6.03 6.52 13.20
CA ALA A 193 4.95 5.53 13.38
C ALA A 193 5.37 4.12 12.94
N ILE A 194 6.16 4.03 11.86
CA ILE A 194 6.72 2.76 11.38
C ILE A 194 7.73 2.20 12.37
N VAL A 195 8.69 3.01 12.81
CA VAL A 195 9.74 2.56 13.74
C VAL A 195 9.12 2.18 15.09
N GLU A 196 8.16 2.96 15.60
CA GLU A 196 7.36 2.61 16.77
C GLU A 196 6.65 1.26 16.59
N GLY A 197 5.93 1.07 15.47
CA GLY A 197 5.23 -0.17 15.16
C GLY A 197 6.14 -1.40 15.21
N LEU A 198 7.31 -1.31 14.58
CA LEU A 198 8.31 -2.39 14.57
C LEU A 198 8.90 -2.64 15.98
N VAL A 199 9.28 -1.59 16.69
CA VAL A 199 9.92 -1.69 18.02
C VAL A 199 8.94 -2.26 19.06
N PHE A 200 7.65 -1.97 18.96
CA PHE A 200 6.62 -2.52 19.85
C PHE A 200 6.14 -3.92 19.45
N ASP A 201 6.46 -4.41 18.25
CA ASP A 201 6.07 -5.75 17.81
C ASP A 201 6.87 -6.83 18.56
N GLN A 202 6.20 -7.51 19.50
CA GLN A 202 6.77 -8.59 20.32
C GLN A 202 6.89 -9.91 19.56
N SER A 203 6.28 -10.03 18.37
CA SER A 203 6.38 -11.24 17.54
C SER A 203 7.65 -11.26 16.69
N MET A 204 8.27 -10.11 16.46
CA MET A 204 9.54 -9.98 15.75
C MET A 204 10.72 -10.03 16.70
N THR A 205 11.80 -10.67 16.30
CA THR A 205 13.12 -10.54 16.92
C THR A 205 13.70 -9.16 16.62
N PHE A 206 14.65 -8.70 17.45
CA PHE A 206 15.29 -7.41 17.20
C PHE A 206 16.13 -7.40 15.91
N SER A 207 16.68 -8.55 15.51
CA SER A 207 17.41 -8.68 14.24
C SER A 207 16.49 -8.47 13.03
N GLU A 208 15.26 -8.99 13.08
CA GLU A 208 14.24 -8.75 12.04
C GLU A 208 13.84 -7.27 12.01
N ILE A 209 13.70 -6.63 13.16
CA ILE A 209 13.40 -5.20 13.27
C ILE A 209 14.50 -4.36 12.62
N ILE A 210 15.77 -4.61 12.97
CA ILE A 210 16.90 -3.88 12.39
C ILE A 210 16.99 -4.12 10.89
N SER A 211 16.81 -5.36 10.42
CA SER A 211 16.80 -5.66 8.98
C SER A 211 15.72 -4.87 8.25
N GLU A 212 14.54 -4.74 8.84
CA GLU A 212 13.43 -4.01 8.26
C GLU A 212 13.67 -2.49 8.27
N ILE A 213 14.24 -1.95 9.36
CA ILE A 213 14.65 -0.55 9.46
C ILE A 213 15.74 -0.23 8.44
N SER A 214 16.79 -1.07 8.35
CA SER A 214 17.87 -0.95 7.35
C SER A 214 17.33 -0.94 5.93
N ARG A 215 16.36 -1.79 5.62
CA ARG A 215 15.75 -1.88 4.30
C ARG A 215 14.96 -0.62 3.93
N ARG A 216 14.22 -0.04 4.89
CA ARG A 216 13.34 1.11 4.64
C ARG A 216 14.06 2.44 4.68
N TYR A 217 15.03 2.59 5.58
CA TYR A 217 15.70 3.87 5.88
C TYR A 217 17.19 3.81 5.54
N SER A 218 17.58 3.01 4.54
CA SER A 218 18.99 2.85 4.16
C SER A 218 19.69 4.17 3.85
N THR A 219 19.00 5.12 3.18
CA THR A 219 19.51 6.46 2.90
C THR A 219 19.71 7.26 4.19
N ASP A 220 18.70 7.35 5.05
CA ASP A 220 18.78 8.05 6.34
C ASP A 220 19.91 7.50 7.22
N ILE A 221 20.04 6.17 7.27
CA ILE A 221 21.09 5.48 8.04
C ILE A 221 22.46 5.83 7.46
N PHE A 222 22.59 5.84 6.14
CA PHE A 222 23.82 6.24 5.48
C PHE A 222 24.19 7.69 5.82
N GLU A 223 23.25 8.63 5.67
CA GLU A 223 23.47 10.05 6.00
C GLU A 223 23.76 10.29 7.48
N PHE A 224 23.07 9.59 8.38
CA PHE A 224 23.38 9.57 9.80
C PHE A 224 24.80 9.07 10.06
N THR A 225 25.19 7.95 9.45
CA THR A 225 26.53 7.38 9.59
C THR A 225 27.60 8.36 9.11
N GLN A 226 27.38 9.10 8.02
CA GLN A 226 28.33 10.10 7.54
C GLN A 226 28.57 11.25 8.52
N ARG A 227 27.61 11.55 9.40
CA ARG A 227 27.72 12.60 10.43
C ARG A 227 28.47 12.15 11.69
N MET A 228 28.81 10.86 11.81
CA MET A 228 29.43 10.29 13.01
C MET A 228 30.95 10.29 12.94
N PRO A 229 31.66 10.24 14.07
CA PRO A 229 33.10 9.98 14.10
C PRO A 229 33.46 8.64 13.46
N ASP A 230 34.64 8.51 12.84
CA ASP A 230 35.02 7.29 12.10
C ASP A 230 34.97 6.01 12.96
N ALA A 231 35.35 6.09 14.24
CA ALA A 231 35.26 4.99 15.19
C ALA A 231 33.81 4.53 15.47
N ASP A 232 32.83 5.41 15.26
CA ASP A 232 31.40 5.12 15.45
C ASP A 232 30.76 4.62 14.14
N LYS A 233 31.30 5.01 12.97
CA LYS A 233 30.80 4.59 11.66
C LYS A 233 30.83 3.08 11.48
N GLU A 234 31.99 2.47 11.74
CA GLU A 234 32.15 1.03 11.62
C GLU A 234 31.19 0.28 12.54
N TRP A 235 31.03 0.78 13.77
CA TRP A 235 30.10 0.23 14.75
C TRP A 235 28.65 0.28 14.26
N ILE A 236 28.20 1.43 13.76
CA ILE A 236 26.82 1.62 13.26
C ILE A 236 26.55 0.70 12.06
N LEU A 237 27.50 0.62 11.12
CA LEU A 237 27.35 -0.24 9.94
C LEU A 237 27.28 -1.71 10.32
N ALA A 238 28.10 -2.17 11.28
CA ALA A 238 28.03 -3.53 11.80
C ALA A 238 26.66 -3.80 12.47
N PHE A 239 26.20 -2.88 13.31
CA PHE A 239 24.91 -2.98 13.98
C PHE A 239 23.74 -3.11 12.98
N PHE A 240 23.68 -2.27 11.94
CA PHE A 240 22.60 -2.32 10.93
C PHE A 240 22.71 -3.47 9.93
N LYS A 241 23.88 -4.14 9.84
CA LYS A 241 24.06 -5.41 9.13
C LYS A 241 23.56 -6.61 9.94
N GLY A 242 23.22 -6.41 11.22
CA GLY A 242 22.79 -7.46 12.13
C GLY A 242 23.94 -8.14 12.87
N ASP A 243 25.16 -7.58 12.81
CA ASP A 243 26.26 -8.03 13.66
C ASP A 243 25.99 -7.64 15.12
N LYS A 244 26.73 -8.25 16.05
CA LYS A 244 26.66 -7.97 17.49
C LYS A 244 27.92 -7.26 17.98
N PRO A 245 28.11 -5.97 17.66
CA PRO A 245 29.25 -5.22 18.18
C PRO A 245 29.12 -4.99 19.70
N ASP A 246 30.16 -4.46 20.32
CA ASP A 246 30.17 -4.13 21.75
C ASP A 246 29.07 -3.14 22.12
N ILE A 247 28.53 -3.24 23.34
CA ILE A 247 27.38 -2.43 23.75
C ILE A 247 27.81 -0.97 23.99
N ARG A 248 27.33 -0.06 23.14
CA ARG A 248 27.56 1.38 23.24
C ARG A 248 26.24 2.13 23.44
N LEU A 249 25.87 2.35 24.71
CA LEU A 249 24.56 2.91 25.08
C LEU A 249 24.30 4.30 24.47
N ASP A 250 25.29 5.19 24.47
CA ASP A 250 25.11 6.53 23.91
C ASP A 250 24.90 6.49 22.40
N LEU A 251 25.54 5.55 21.71
CA LEU A 251 25.38 5.36 20.28
C LEU A 251 24.00 4.76 19.95
N LEU A 252 23.54 3.80 20.75
CA LEU A 252 22.18 3.26 20.65
C LEU A 252 21.10 4.33 20.89
N LYS A 253 21.30 5.25 21.84
CA LYS A 253 20.39 6.38 22.05
C LYS A 253 20.38 7.35 20.88
N SER A 254 21.56 7.67 20.33
CA SER A 254 21.68 8.49 19.12
C SER A 254 20.97 7.87 17.93
N ILE A 255 21.13 6.55 17.73
CA ILE A 255 20.40 5.80 16.69
C ILE A 255 18.89 5.86 16.95
N ALA A 256 18.43 5.63 18.17
CA ALA A 256 17.01 5.70 18.51
C ALA A 256 16.42 7.08 18.18
N LYS A 257 17.15 8.15 18.51
CA LYS A 257 16.73 9.53 18.21
C LYS A 257 16.68 9.78 16.70
N GLU A 258 17.69 9.36 15.95
CA GLU A 258 17.72 9.50 14.50
C GLU A 258 16.58 8.75 13.81
N LEU A 259 16.24 7.56 14.34
CA LEU A 259 15.14 6.74 13.84
C LEU A 259 13.77 7.22 14.34
N GLU A 260 13.70 8.24 15.19
CA GLU A 260 12.48 8.66 15.90
C GLU A 260 11.83 7.50 16.69
N ALA A 261 12.64 6.56 17.17
CA ALA A 261 12.20 5.40 17.92
C ALA A 261 11.89 5.76 19.39
N PRO A 262 11.00 5.01 20.06
CA PRO A 262 10.86 5.08 21.52
C PRO A 262 12.15 4.63 22.20
N GLU A 263 12.97 5.60 22.63
CA GLU A 263 14.35 5.37 23.09
C GLU A 263 14.47 4.22 24.08
N ALA A 264 13.68 4.22 25.15
CA ALA A 264 13.75 3.18 26.19
C ALA A 264 13.47 1.77 25.64
N MET A 265 12.49 1.64 24.75
CA MET A 265 12.13 0.36 24.16
C MET A 265 13.17 -0.09 23.13
N PHE A 266 13.59 0.82 22.25
CA PHE A 266 14.60 0.53 21.23
C PHE A 266 15.93 0.11 21.88
N VAL A 267 16.45 0.91 22.79
CA VAL A 267 17.72 0.66 23.49
C VAL A 267 17.63 -0.63 24.31
N GLY A 268 16.53 -0.85 25.04
CA GLY A 268 16.33 -2.06 25.83
C GLY A 268 16.34 -3.35 24.99
N ARG A 269 15.67 -3.33 23.84
CA ARG A 269 15.66 -4.48 22.91
C ARG A 269 17.00 -4.65 22.20
N ALA A 270 17.67 -3.56 21.82
CA ALA A 270 19.00 -3.59 21.23
C ALA A 270 20.03 -4.21 22.17
N VAL A 271 20.06 -3.77 23.43
CA VAL A 271 20.97 -4.31 24.46
C VAL A 271 20.72 -5.80 24.66
N THR A 272 19.45 -6.21 24.79
CA THR A 272 19.09 -7.64 24.90
C THR A 272 19.62 -8.44 23.71
N HIS A 273 19.50 -7.92 22.50
CA HIS A 273 19.99 -8.59 21.29
C HIS A 273 21.52 -8.73 21.26
N LEU A 274 22.23 -7.67 21.66
CA LEU A 274 23.70 -7.65 21.70
C LEU A 274 24.26 -8.58 22.79
N LEU A 275 23.55 -8.77 23.91
CA LEU A 275 23.97 -9.66 25.00
C LEU A 275 23.85 -11.16 24.67
N GLY A 276 22.99 -11.54 23.73
CA GLY A 276 22.74 -12.95 23.42
C GLY A 276 21.39 -13.43 23.90
#